data_AF-A0A6C0C7G9-F1
#
_entry.id   AF-A0A6C0C7G9-F1
#
_cell.length_a   1.000
_cell.length_b   1.000
_cell.length_c   1.000
_cell.angle_alpha   90.00
_cell.angle_beta   90.00
_cell.angle_gamma   90.00
#
_symmetry.space_group_name_H-M   'P 1'
#
loop_
_entity.id
_entity.type
_entity.pdbx_description
1 polymer ?
#
loop_
_entity_poly.entity_id
_entity_poly.type
_entity_poly.pdbx_seq_one_letter_code
_entity_poly.pdbx_strand_id
1 'polypeptide(L)' 'MASIKGNIEIVKLLIDAGADLNVQDGDGETALMIASKNGHTDIVKLLIEAGADLNVQDID' A
#
# COMPACT_ATOMS: atom_id res chain seq x y z
N MET A 1 -9.75 -17.07 -1.16
CA MET A 1 -8.29 -16.88 -1.09
C MET A 1 -7.85 -16.21 -2.37
N ALA A 2 -7.68 -14.89 -2.38
CA ALA A 2 -6.77 -14.29 -3.35
C ALA A 2 -5.37 -14.79 -2.95
N SER A 3 -4.65 -15.39 -3.89
CA SER A 3 -3.25 -15.76 -3.66
C SER A 3 -2.42 -14.49 -3.51
N ILE A 4 -1.24 -14.55 -2.87
CA ILE A 4 -0.33 -13.39 -2.77
C ILE A 4 -0.05 -12.78 -4.16
N LYS A 5 0.01 -13.62 -5.21
CA LYS A 5 0.10 -13.15 -6.61
C LYS A 5 -1.11 -12.32 -7.04
N GLY A 6 -2.33 -12.74 -6.72
CA GLY A 6 -3.54 -11.98 -7.02
C GLY A 6 -3.56 -10.63 -6.29
N ASN A 7 -3.09 -10.58 -5.04
CA ASN A 7 -2.98 -9.32 -4.30
C ASN A 7 -1.97 -8.36 -4.96
N ILE A 8 -0.82 -8.86 -5.41
CA ILE A 8 0.18 -8.07 -6.13
C ILE A 8 -0.37 -7.50 -7.44
N GLU A 9 -1.09 -8.32 -8.23
CA GLU A 9 -1.68 -7.87 -9.50
C GLU A 9 -2.75 -6.78 -9.29
N ILE A 10 -3.56 -6.92 -8.23
CA ILE A 10 -4.56 -5.89 -7.86
C ILE A 10 -3.88 -4.59 -7.45
N VAL A 11 -2.83 -4.64 -6.63
CA VAL A 11 -2.08 -3.44 -6.21
C VAL A 11 -1.48 -2.73 -7.41
N LYS A 12 -0.86 -3.46 -8.34
CA LYS A 12 -0.33 -2.89 -9.60
C LYS A 12 -1.41 -2.22 -10.44
N LEU A 13 -2.57 -2.88 -10.59
CA LEU A 13 -3.70 -2.32 -11.34
C LEU A 13 -4.17 -0.99 -10.74
N LEU A 14 -4.22 -0.88 -9.42
CA LEU A 14 -4.62 0.36 -8.73
C LEU A 14 -3.59 1.48 -8.93
N ILE A 15 -2.30 1.15 -8.85
CA ILE A 15 -1.20 2.09 -9.14
C ILE A 15 -1.29 2.59 -10.58
N ASP A 16 -1.43 1.67 -11.56
CA ASP A 16 -1.52 2.01 -12.98
C ASP A 16 -2.77 2.84 -13.31
N ALA A 17 -3.84 2.69 -12.52
CA ALA A 17 -5.05 3.51 -12.61
C ALA A 17 -4.91 4.91 -11.98
N GLY A 18 -3.76 5.22 -11.37
CA GLY A 18 -3.49 6.51 -10.74
C GLY A 18 -4.15 6.67 -9.36
N ALA A 19 -4.34 5.57 -8.63
CA ALA A 19 -4.83 5.65 -7.26
C ALA A 19 -3.89 6.47 -6.38
N ASP A 20 -4.46 7.30 -5.50
CA ASP A 20 -3.69 8.02 -4.48
C ASP A 20 -3.25 7.04 -3.38
N LEU A 21 -1.93 6.87 -3.25
CA LEU A 21 -1.31 5.92 -2.33
C LEU A 21 -1.23 6.43 -0.89
N ASN A 22 -1.51 7.71 -0.68
CA ASN A 22 -1.40 8.38 0.62
C ASN A 22 -2.76 8.54 1.31
N VAL A 23 -3.83 8.00 0.72
CA VAL A 23 -5.13 7.94 1.38
C VAL A 23 -5.00 7.15 2.67
N GLN A 24 -5.47 7.77 3.75
CA GLN A 24 -5.51 7.18 5.08
C GLN A 24 -6.88 6.55 5.33
N ASP A 25 -6.89 5.43 6.03
CA ASP A 25 -8.13 4.86 6.56
C ASP A 25 -8.58 5.56 7.86
N GLY A 26 -9.55 4.98 8.56
CA GLY A 26 -10.09 5.55 9.79
C GLY A 26 -9.11 5.63 10.96
N ASP A 27 -8.03 4.85 10.91
CA ASP A 27 -6.97 4.80 11.92
C ASP A 27 -5.75 5.64 11.51
N GLY A 28 -5.81 6.32 10.36
CA GLY A 28 -4.70 7.10 9.84
C GLY A 28 -3.71 6.27 9.01
N GLU A 29 -4.02 5.01 8.73
CA GLU A 29 -3.07 4.14 8.06
C GLU A 29 -3.11 4.29 6.55
N THR A 30 -1.95 4.43 5.93
CA THR A 30 -1.82 4.31 4.47
C THR A 30 -1.70 2.84 4.05
N ALA A 31 -1.90 2.57 2.76
CA ALA A 31 -1.64 1.24 2.19
C ALA A 31 -0.22 0.73 2.49
N LEU A 32 0.77 1.63 2.56
CA LEU A 32 2.15 1.29 2.89
C LEU A 32 2.31 0.86 4.35
N MET A 33 1.64 1.53 5.29
CA MET A 33 1.66 1.17 6.72
C MET A 33 1.05 -0.21 6.93
N ILE A 34 -0.13 -0.45 6.37
CA ILE A 34 -0.85 -1.72 6.47
C ILE A 34 -0.01 -2.86 5.85
N ALA A 35 0.60 -2.64 4.68
CA ALA A 35 1.47 -3.64 4.05
C ALA A 35 2.71 -3.95 4.89
N SER A 36 3.29 -2.92 5.52
CA SER A 36 4.47 -3.06 6.39
C SER A 36 4.14 -3.79 7.69
N LYS A 37 3.03 -3.44 8.37
CA LYS A 37 2.55 -4.12 9.60
C LYS A 37 2.27 -5.61 9.36
N ASN A 38 1.76 -5.96 8.18
CA ASN A 38 1.48 -7.34 7.80
C ASN A 38 2.67 -8.10 7.20
N GLY A 39 3.83 -7.46 7.05
CA GLY A 39 5.04 -8.09 6.49
C GLY A 39 4.94 -8.43 4.98
N HIS A 40 4.07 -7.74 4.24
CA HIS A 40 3.90 -7.93 2.80
C HIS A 40 4.99 -7.22 1.99
N THR A 41 6.24 -7.68 2.12
CA THR A 41 7.44 -7.05 1.55
C THR A 41 7.34 -6.74 0.05
N ASP A 42 6.72 -7.61 -0.75
CA ASP A 42 6.57 -7.36 -2.19
C ASP A 42 5.60 -6.20 -2.49
N ILE A 43 4.53 -6.05 -1.70
CA ILE A 43 3.60 -4.93 -1.82
C ILE A 43 4.25 -3.63 -1.33
N VAL A 44 5.03 -3.69 -0.24
CA VAL A 44 5.80 -2.55 0.27
C VAL A 44 6.73 -2.00 -0.81
N LYS A 45 7.49 -2.88 -1.49
CA LYS A 45 8.38 -2.46 -2.59
C LYS A 45 7.61 -1.78 -3.72
N LEU A 46 6.47 -2.34 -4.14
CA LEU A 46 5.65 -1.75 -5.21
C LEU A 46 5.15 -0.35 -4.85
N LEU A 47 4.67 -0.15 -3.62
CA LEU A 47 4.16 1.14 -3.18
C LEU A 47 5.28 2.19 -3.10
N ILE A 48 6.48 1.81 -2.64
CA ILE A 48 7.65 2.69 -2.60
C ILE A 48 8.11 3.06 -4.01
N GLU A 49 8.19 2.09 -4.91
CA GLU A 49 8.55 2.32 -6.33
C GLU A 49 7.53 3.22 -7.03
N ALA A 50 6.26 3.15 -6.63
CA ALA A 50 5.19 3.99 -7.13
C ALA A 50 5.13 5.39 -6.47
N GLY A 51 6.02 5.68 -5.52
CA GLY A 51 6.14 7.01 -4.90
C GLY A 51 5.19 7.28 -3.74
N ALA A 52 4.75 6.24 -3.01
CA ALA A 52 4.04 6.44 -1.74
C ALA A 52 4.89 7.28 -0.76
N ASP A 53 4.26 8.22 -0.06
CA ASP A 53 4.94 9.08 0.90
C ASP A 53 5.25 8.31 2.19
N LEU A 54 6.54 8.31 2.55
CA LEU A 54 7.07 7.61 3.72
C LEU A 54 6.86 8.40 5.02
N ASN A 55 6.47 9.68 4.92
CA ASN A 55 6.37 10.59 6.06
C ASN A 55 4.95 10.79 6.56
N VAL A 56 3.96 10.12 5.96
CA VAL A 56 2.60 10.10 6.50
C VAL A 56 2.64 9.47 7.89
N GLN A 57 1.90 10.05 8.82
CA GLN A 57 1.77 9.57 10.20
C GLN A 57 0.35 9.08 10.42
N ASP A 58 0.19 8.00 11.19
CA ASP A 58 -1.11 7.55 11.67
C ASP A 58 -1.67 8.51 12.74
N ILE A 59 -2.88 8.23 13.24
CA ILE A 59 -3.62 9.15 14.14
C ILE A 59 -3.20 8.98 15.62
N ASP A 60 -2.15 8.21 15.91
CA ASP A 60 -1.64 8.00 17.28
C ASP A 60 -1.04 9.26 17.95
#